data_AF-A0A1C5UBB2-F1
#
_entry.id   AF-A0A1C5UBB2-F1
#
_cell.length_a   1.000
_cell.length_b   1.000
_cell.length_c   1.000
_cell.angle_alpha   90.00
_cell.angle_beta   90.00
_cell.angle_gamma   90.00
#
_symmetry.space_group_name_H-M   'P 1'
#
loop_
_entity.id
_entity.type
_entity.pdbx_description
1 polymer ?
#
loop_
_entity_poly.entity_id
_entity_poly.type
_entity_poly.pdbx_seq_one_letter_code
_entity_poly.pdbx_strand_id
1 'polypeptide(L)'
;MKTRHMGYVHYGISTERSEELQKLAKLKENRELVQIAAEQSRSELAKYIVESLVEGISYERLYRKYWLPYTADDFYGYKRRAIFIFDMLLKLQKLYETGKIPKQKGEPTR
;
A
#
# COMPACT_ATOMS: atom_id res chain seq x y z
N MET A 1 -15.74 -11.82 2.80
CA MET A 1 -16.16 -10.43 2.53
C MET A 1 -15.39 -9.91 1.32
N LYS A 2 -16.02 -9.24 0.34
CA LYS A 2 -15.30 -8.73 -0.86
C LYS A 2 -14.43 -7.53 -0.47
N THR A 3 -13.26 -7.38 -1.10
CA THR A 3 -12.29 -6.29 -0.81
C THR A 3 -12.93 -4.89 -0.89
N ARG A 4 -13.86 -4.67 -1.82
CA ARG A 4 -14.61 -3.41 -1.96
C ARG A 4 -15.38 -3.00 -0.69
N HIS A 5 -15.85 -3.96 0.12
CA HIS A 5 -16.58 -3.70 1.37
C HIS A 5 -15.66 -3.56 2.57
N MET A 6 -14.36 -3.88 2.44
CA MET A 6 -13.40 -3.78 3.55
C MET A 6 -12.96 -2.32 3.73
N GLY A 7 -13.37 -1.70 4.84
CA GLY A 7 -12.81 -0.45 5.36
C GLY A 7 -11.54 -0.65 6.20
N TYR A 8 -10.88 0.45 6.59
CA TYR A 8 -9.65 0.41 7.42
C TYR A 8 -9.86 -0.27 8.78
N VAL A 9 -11.04 -0.08 9.39
CA VAL A 9 -11.40 -0.70 10.67
C VAL A 9 -11.35 -2.23 10.60
N HIS A 10 -11.67 -2.83 9.45
CA HIS A 10 -11.59 -4.28 9.27
C HIS A 10 -10.14 -4.79 9.19
N TYR A 11 -9.19 -3.90 8.93
CA TYR A 11 -7.75 -4.17 8.99
C TYR A 11 -7.13 -3.76 10.34
N GLY A 12 -7.95 -3.33 11.32
CA GLY A 12 -7.46 -2.83 12.61
C GLY A 12 -6.73 -1.48 12.51
N ILE A 13 -6.97 -0.71 11.45
CA ILE A 13 -6.36 0.61 11.25
C ILE A 13 -7.35 1.69 11.70
N SER A 14 -6.93 2.51 12.67
CA SER A 14 -7.68 3.68 13.11
C SER A 14 -7.71 4.77 12.04
N THR A 15 -8.66 5.69 12.15
CA THR A 15 -8.76 6.86 11.25
C THR A 15 -7.45 7.66 11.25
N GLU A 16 -6.94 8.01 12.43
CA GLU A 16 -5.67 8.74 12.60
C GLU A 16 -4.49 8.03 11.92
N ARG A 17 -4.35 6.72 12.15
CA ARG A 17 -3.28 5.94 11.51
C ARG A 17 -3.44 5.88 10.00
N SER A 18 -4.67 5.79 9.48
CA SER A 18 -4.91 5.79 8.03
C SER A 18 -4.52 7.14 7.38
N GLU A 19 -4.74 8.26 8.07
CA GLU A 19 -4.32 9.58 7.61
C GLU A 19 -2.81 9.74 7.64
N GLU A 20 -2.16 9.26 8.69
CA GLU A 20 -0.71 9.21 8.81
C GLU A 20 -0.10 8.37 7.68
N LEU A 21 -0.62 7.16 7.43
CA LEU A 21 -0.16 6.28 6.35
C LEU A 21 -0.31 6.93 4.98
N GLN A 22 -1.38 7.69 4.74
CA GLN A 22 -1.55 8.44 3.49
C GLN A 22 -0.52 9.58 3.34
N LYS A 23 -0.08 10.20 4.43
CA LYS A 23 1.01 11.19 4.39
C LYS A 23 2.35 10.50 4.14
N LEU A 24 2.64 9.41 4.85
CA LEU A 24 3.87 8.63 4.70
C LEU A 24 4.03 8.06 3.29
N ALA A 25 2.94 7.60 2.66
CA ALA A 25 2.97 7.05 1.31
C ALA A 25 3.40 8.08 0.24
N LYS A 26 3.31 9.39 0.53
CA LYS A 26 3.78 10.46 -0.37
C LYS A 26 5.26 10.75 -0.23
N LEU A 27 5.92 10.26 0.83
CA LEU A 27 7.34 10.47 1.05
C LEU A 27 8.16 9.63 0.07
N LYS A 28 9.19 10.25 -0.51
CA LYS A 28 10.03 9.61 -1.54
C LYS A 28 10.72 8.34 -1.04
N GLU A 29 11.16 8.33 0.22
CA GLU A 29 11.79 7.18 0.88
C GLU A 29 10.88 5.94 0.97
N ASN A 30 9.56 6.14 1.01
CA ASN A 30 8.59 5.05 1.14
C ASN A 30 8.11 4.51 -0.21
N ARG A 31 8.59 5.07 -1.33
CA ARG A 31 8.06 4.75 -2.66
C ARG A 31 8.18 3.27 -3.01
N GLU A 32 9.29 2.64 -2.65
CA GLU A 32 9.53 1.21 -2.88
C GLU A 32 8.56 0.33 -2.06
N LEU A 33 8.36 0.66 -0.78
CA LEU A 33 7.39 -0.06 0.06
C LEU A 33 5.95 0.10 -0.44
N VAL A 34 5.60 1.30 -0.93
CA VAL A 34 4.28 1.57 -1.53
C VAL A 34 4.11 0.76 -2.82
N GLN A 35 5.15 0.64 -3.65
CA GLN A 35 5.14 -0.18 -4.86
C GLN A 35 4.90 -1.66 -4.51
N ILE A 36 5.68 -2.22 -3.58
CA ILE A 36 5.52 -3.61 -3.11
C ILE A 36 4.11 -3.82 -2.56
N ALA A 37 3.61 -2.91 -1.73
CA ALA A 37 2.27 -3.01 -1.16
C ALA A 37 1.16 -2.99 -2.21
N ALA A 38 1.31 -2.17 -3.26
CA ALA A 38 0.36 -2.09 -4.36
C ALA A 38 0.33 -3.38 -5.19
N GLU A 39 1.51 -3.94 -5.50
CA GLU A 39 1.65 -5.21 -6.21
C GLU A 39 1.01 -6.38 -5.45
N GLN A 40 1.25 -6.46 -4.14
CA GLN A 40 0.67 -7.48 -3.27
C GLN A 40 -0.83 -7.31 -3.07
N SER A 41 -1.34 -6.07 -3.13
CA SER A 41 -2.78 -5.81 -3.07
C SER A 41 -3.51 -6.30 -4.33
N ARG A 42 -3.05 -5.84 -5.50
CA ARG A 42 -3.52 -6.24 -6.83
C ARG A 42 -2.50 -5.80 -7.89
N SER A 43 -1.70 -6.72 -8.40
CA SER A 43 -0.64 -6.48 -9.39
C SER A 43 -1.11 -5.69 -10.62
N GLU A 44 -2.25 -6.06 -11.21
CA GLU A 44 -2.82 -5.37 -12.38
C GLU A 44 -3.15 -3.89 -12.12
N LEU A 45 -3.45 -3.53 -10.87
CA LEU A 45 -3.77 -2.16 -10.47
C LEU A 45 -2.60 -1.42 -9.84
N ALA A 46 -1.45 -2.09 -9.65
CA ALA A 46 -0.36 -1.60 -8.81
C ALA A 46 0.09 -0.20 -9.23
N LYS A 47 0.38 0.00 -10.53
CA LYS A 47 0.77 1.30 -11.08
C LYS A 47 -0.22 2.42 -10.70
N TYR A 48 -1.52 2.17 -10.84
CA TYR A 48 -2.56 3.18 -10.60
C TYR A 48 -2.78 3.43 -9.10
N ILE A 49 -2.62 2.39 -8.28
CA ILE A 49 -2.65 2.52 -6.83
C ILE A 49 -1.47 3.37 -6.35
N VAL A 50 -0.27 3.15 -6.90
CA VAL A 50 0.91 3.98 -6.60
C VAL A 50 0.70 5.42 -7.04
N GLU A 51 0.25 5.69 -8.27
CA GLU A 51 -0.10 7.05 -8.71
C GLU A 51 -1.12 7.71 -7.75
N SER A 52 -2.12 6.96 -7.29
CA SER A 52 -3.13 7.49 -6.36
C SER A 52 -2.63 7.75 -4.94
N LEU A 53 -1.71 6.92 -4.43
CA LEU A 53 -1.16 7.03 -3.08
C LEU A 53 -0.05 8.08 -3.00
N VAL A 54 0.88 8.04 -3.96
CA VAL A 54 2.08 8.88 -3.99
C VAL A 54 1.75 10.27 -4.55
N GLU A 55 1.02 10.34 -5.66
CA GLU A 55 0.76 11.61 -6.35
C GLU A 55 -0.61 12.22 -5.96
N GLY A 56 -1.42 11.50 -5.18
CA GLY A 56 -2.73 11.97 -4.74
C GLY A 56 -3.79 12.03 -5.86
N ILE A 57 -3.59 11.30 -6.96
CA ILE A 57 -4.51 11.29 -8.09
C ILE A 57 -5.77 10.46 -7.75
N SER A 58 -6.96 11.00 -7.99
CA SER A 58 -8.22 10.30 -7.76
C SER A 58 -8.50 9.24 -8.82
N TYR A 59 -9.37 8.28 -8.50
CA TYR A 59 -9.82 7.26 -9.46
C TYR A 59 -10.38 7.88 -10.74
N GLU A 60 -11.19 8.94 -10.65
CA GLU A 60 -11.85 9.58 -11.79
C GLU A 60 -10.84 10.22 -12.75
N ARG A 61 -9.73 10.73 -12.20
CA ARG A 61 -8.63 11.28 -13.01
C ARG A 61 -7.82 10.15 -13.67
N LEU A 62 -7.58 9.05 -12.97
CA LEU A 62 -6.92 7.86 -13.53
C LEU A 62 -7.78 7.21 -14.62
N TYR A 63 -9.08 7.06 -14.37
CA TYR A 63 -10.03 6.48 -15.31
C TYR A 63 -10.08 7.26 -16.63
N ARG A 64 -10.16 8.60 -16.56
CA ARG A 64 -10.10 9.47 -17.75
C ARG A 64 -8.77 9.37 -18.50
N LYS A 65 -7.66 9.11 -17.80
CA LYS A 65 -6.32 9.02 -18.39
C LYS A 65 -6.03 7.66 -19.02
N TYR A 66 -6.54 6.57 -18.44
CA TYR A 66 -6.10 5.21 -18.76
C TYR A 66 -7.21 4.21 -19.10
N TRP A 67 -8.49 4.59 -18.97
CA TRP A 67 -9.64 3.70 -19.12
C TRP A 67 -9.53 2.43 -18.27
N LEU A 68 -9.68 2.58 -16.95
CA LEU A 68 -9.53 1.47 -16.01
C LEU A 68 -10.73 0.49 -16.11
N PRO A 69 -10.49 -0.83 -16.26
CA PRO A 69 -11.56 -1.83 -16.35
C PRO A 69 -12.15 -2.23 -14.98
N TYR A 70 -12.00 -1.38 -13.96
CA TYR A 70 -12.40 -1.64 -12.58
C TYR A 70 -13.32 -0.54 -12.09
N THR A 71 -14.28 -0.86 -11.22
CA THR A 71 -15.13 0.17 -10.60
C THR A 71 -14.33 1.00 -9.58
N ALA A 72 -14.82 2.21 -9.28
CA ALA A 72 -14.26 3.04 -8.23
C ALA A 72 -14.21 2.30 -6.88
N ASP A 73 -15.28 1.57 -6.55
CA ASP A 73 -15.37 0.81 -5.30
C ASP A 73 -14.31 -0.30 -5.21
N ASP A 74 -14.11 -1.05 -6.30
CA ASP A 74 -13.07 -2.07 -6.36
C ASP A 74 -11.68 -1.43 -6.24
N PHE A 75 -11.43 -0.33 -6.97
CA PHE A 75 -10.18 0.41 -6.92
C PHE A 75 -9.86 0.89 -5.50
N TYR A 76 -10.80 1.57 -4.84
CA TYR A 76 -10.59 2.06 -3.48
C TYR A 76 -10.50 0.93 -2.45
N GLY A 77 -11.16 -0.21 -2.69
CA GLY A 77 -10.95 -1.43 -1.91
C GLY A 77 -9.49 -1.91 -1.96
N TYR A 78 -8.93 -2.04 -3.16
CA TYR A 78 -7.53 -2.43 -3.33
C TYR A 78 -6.55 -1.36 -2.84
N LYS A 79 -6.87 -0.07 -2.96
CA LYS A 79 -6.08 1.01 -2.36
C LYS A 79 -6.01 0.90 -0.83
N ARG A 80 -7.14 0.62 -0.17
CA ARG A 80 -7.16 0.41 1.30
C ARG A 80 -6.36 -0.82 1.71
N ARG A 81 -6.47 -1.93 0.95
CA ARG A 81 -5.64 -3.13 1.16
C ARG A 81 -4.15 -2.83 0.98
N ALA A 82 -3.77 -2.03 -0.01
CA ALA A 82 -2.38 -1.61 -0.20
C ALA A 82 -1.87 -0.78 0.99
N ILE A 83 -2.67 0.15 1.53
CA ILE A 83 -2.31 0.89 2.75
C ILE A 83 -2.09 -0.05 3.95
N PHE A 84 -2.93 -1.08 4.10
CA PHE A 84 -2.73 -2.07 5.15
C PHE A 84 -1.41 -2.85 4.99
N ILE A 85 -1.07 -3.28 3.78
CA ILE A 85 0.20 -3.96 3.50
C ILE A 85 1.37 -3.02 3.75
N PHE A 86 1.26 -1.76 3.33
CA PHE A 86 2.26 -0.74 3.58
C PHE A 86 2.50 -0.49 5.09
N ASP A 87 1.44 -0.44 5.90
CA ASP A 87 1.56 -0.34 7.36
C ASP A 87 2.33 -1.51 7.97
N MET A 88 2.07 -2.74 7.50
CA MET A 88 2.82 -3.92 7.92
C MET A 88 4.30 -3.83 7.53
N LEU A 89 4.61 -3.38 6.31
CA LEU A 89 5.98 -3.20 5.84
C LEU A 89 6.76 -2.17 6.67
N LEU A 90 6.15 -1.02 6.98
CA LEU A 90 6.76 0.00 7.85
C LEU A 90 7.05 -0.55 9.25
N LYS A 91 6.09 -1.30 9.83
CA LYS A 91 6.28 -1.95 11.13
C LYS A 91 7.42 -2.96 11.09
N LEU A 92 7.50 -3.78 10.04
CA LEU A 92 8.58 -4.74 9.85
C LEU A 92 9.93 -4.04 9.72
N GLN A 93 10.02 -3.01 8.90
CA GLN A 93 11.23 -2.21 8.74
C GLN A 93 11.71 -1.65 10.09
N LYS A 94 10.81 -1.05 10.87
CA LYS A 94 11.13 -0.54 12.21
C LYS A 94 11.62 -1.65 13.16
N LEU A 95 11.05 -2.86 13.07
CA LEU A 95 11.49 -4.00 13.88
C LEU A 95 12.90 -4.48 13.47
N TYR A 96 13.23 -4.47 12.19
CA TYR A 96 14.58 -4.75 11.70
C TYR A 96 15.59 -3.69 12.15
N GLU A 97 15.23 -2.41 12.07
CA GLU A 97 16.08 -1.29 12.50
C GLU A 97 16.34 -1.30 14.01
N THR A 98 15.34 -1.70 14.81
CA THR A 98 15.47 -1.81 16.27
C THR A 98 16.10 -3.13 16.75
N GLY A 99 16.54 -4.00 15.83
CA GLY A 99 17.20 -5.27 16.15
C GLY A 99 16.27 -6.31 16.78
N LYS A 100 14.95 -6.10 16.74
CA LYS A 100 13.95 -7.03 17.27
C LYS A 100 13.69 -8.23 16.35
N ILE A 101 14.10 -8.12 15.08
CA ILE A 101 14.12 -9.23 14.13
C ILE A 101 15.57 -9.40 13.65
N PRO A 102 16.17 -10.60 13.76
CA PRO A 102 17.51 -10.83 13.27
C PRO A 102 17.55 -10.65 11.75
N LYS A 103 18.58 -9.94 11.24
CA LYS A 103 18.88 -9.96 9.81
C LYS A 103 19.15 -11.43 9.43
N GLN A 104 18.41 -11.97 8.46
CA GLN A 104 18.73 -13.29 7.93
C GLN A 104 20.18 -13.24 7.43
N LYS A 105 21.04 -14.12 7.99
CA LYS A 105 22.38 -14.35 7.45
C LYS A 105 22.20 -14.99 6.07
N GLY A 106 22.21 -14.17 5.02
CA GLY A 106 22.35 -14.64 3.66
C GLY A 106 23.81 -15.00 3.39
N GLU A 107 24.19 -16.25 3.69
CA GLU A 107 25.20 -16.95 2.91
C GLU A 107 24.55 -18.20 2.35
N PRO A 108 24.65 -18.40 1.03
CA PRO A 108 25.36 -19.58 0.59
C PRO A 108 26.67 -19.14 -0.03
N THR A 109 27.76 -19.57 0.61
CA THR A 109 29.04 -19.81 -0.02
C THR A 109 28.80 -20.59 -1.32
N ARG A 110 29.20 -20.01 -2.46
CA ARG A 110 29.73 -20.73 -3.62
C ARG A 110 30.50 -19.77 -4.52
#